data_AF-A0A7W1QZU3-F1
#
_entry.id   AF-A0A7W1QZU3-F1
#
_cell.length_a   1.000
_cell.length_b   1.000
_cell.length_c   1.000
_cell.angle_alpha   90.00
_cell.angle_beta   90.00
_cell.angle_gamma   90.00
#
_symmetry.space_group_name_H-M   'P 1'
#
loop_
_entity.id
_entity.type
_entity.pdbx_description
1 polymer ?
#
loop_
_entity_poly.entity_id
_entity_poly.type
_entity_poly.pdbx_seq_one_letter_code
_entity_poly.pdbx_strand_id
1 'polypeptide(L)'
;MALCLALAAAVALALPALGQGDANAPELRPDLVQRVPSGLVTRGAGGRYELGFNSAVENHGRGALRVYGRRGAGANDMVAEQVVRRADGSLLRVPAVGTIRYTRTKGHHHWHLLEDVPSVVELRDGDPR
;
A
#
# COMPACT_ATOMS: atom_id res chain seq x y z
N MET A 1 16.94 -48.61 32.62
CA MET A 1 16.13 -47.83 31.64
C MET A 1 15.97 -46.39 32.13
N ALA A 2 17.04 -45.58 32.11
CA ALA A 2 17.02 -44.23 32.69
C ALA A 2 17.87 -43.22 31.91
N LEU A 3 17.98 -43.35 30.58
CA LEU A 3 18.89 -42.50 29.79
C LEU A 3 18.38 -42.05 28.41
N CYS A 4 17.07 -42.02 28.18
CA CYS A 4 16.52 -41.56 26.88
C CYS A 4 15.66 -40.29 26.93
N LEU A 5 15.40 -39.70 28.10
CA LEU A 5 14.44 -38.59 28.22
C LEU A 5 15.05 -37.20 28.43
N ALA A 6 16.36 -37.09 28.65
CA ALA A 6 16.99 -35.79 28.92
C ALA A 6 17.41 -35.00 27.67
N LEU A 7 17.47 -35.63 26.48
CA LEU A 7 17.96 -34.96 25.26
C LEU A 7 16.84 -34.32 24.41
N ALA A 8 15.57 -34.69 24.62
CA ALA A 8 14.44 -34.15 23.85
C ALA A 8 13.97 -32.78 24.36
N ALA A 9 14.22 -32.44 25.64
CA ALA A 9 13.77 -31.18 26.22
C ALA A 9 14.70 -29.98 25.93
N ALA A 10 15.98 -30.24 25.62
CA ALA A 10 16.96 -29.17 25.36
C ALA A 10 16.88 -28.58 23.94
N VAL A 11 16.25 -29.28 22.99
CA VAL A 11 16.11 -28.80 21.60
C VAL A 11 14.88 -27.90 21.42
N ALA A 12 13.91 -27.94 22.34
CA ALA A 12 12.66 -27.17 22.24
C ALA A 12 12.80 -25.70 22.71
N LEU A 13 13.88 -25.34 23.42
CA LEU A 13 14.07 -23.98 23.97
C LEU A 13 14.94 -23.06 23.08
N ALA A 14 15.45 -23.55 21.95
CA ALA A 14 16.30 -22.78 21.03
C ALA A 14 15.58 -22.32 19.74
N LEU A 15 14.25 -22.36 19.71
CA LEU A 15 13.43 -21.96 18.56
C LEU A 15 12.56 -20.73 18.95
N PRO A 16 13.15 -19.53 19.04
CA PRO A 16 12.62 -18.46 18.18
C PRO A 16 13.70 -17.41 17.87
N ALA A 17 14.60 -17.67 16.92
CA ALA A 17 15.47 -16.60 16.39
C ALA A 17 15.59 -16.60 14.86
N LEU A 18 15.16 -17.69 14.22
CA LEU A 18 15.09 -17.79 12.76
C LEU A 18 13.80 -17.13 12.27
N GLY A 19 13.70 -15.79 12.32
CA GLY A 19 12.62 -15.10 11.61
C GLY A 19 12.13 -13.77 12.17
N GLN A 20 12.63 -13.32 13.33
CA GLN A 20 12.35 -11.96 13.79
C GLN A 20 13.46 -11.05 13.29
N GLY A 21 13.17 -10.29 12.23
CA GLY A 21 14.08 -9.24 11.75
C GLY A 21 14.30 -8.16 12.79
N ASP A 22 15.36 -7.38 12.59
CA ASP A 22 15.66 -6.23 13.45
C ASP A 22 14.55 -5.18 13.28
N ALA A 23 13.85 -4.89 14.38
CA ALA A 23 12.78 -3.89 14.39
C ALA A 23 13.29 -2.48 14.02
N ASN A 24 14.59 -2.23 14.19
CA ASN A 24 15.25 -0.97 13.85
C ASN A 24 15.84 -0.98 12.44
N ALA A 25 15.76 -2.09 11.71
CA ALA A 25 16.25 -2.13 10.34
C ALA A 25 15.54 -1.06 9.49
N PRO A 26 16.27 -0.28 8.68
CA PRO A 26 15.67 0.78 7.88
C PRO A 26 14.54 0.28 6.99
N GLU A 27 13.44 1.01 7.00
CA GLU A 27 12.26 0.70 6.20
C GLU A 27 12.44 1.18 4.76
N LEU A 28 12.19 0.31 3.79
CA LEU A 28 12.21 0.64 2.37
C LEU A 28 10.81 1.08 1.97
N ARG A 29 10.48 2.33 2.30
CA ARG A 29 9.16 2.92 2.01
C ARG A 29 9.06 3.39 0.56
N PRO A 30 7.86 3.33 -0.04
CA PRO A 30 7.58 4.10 -1.23
C PRO A 30 7.52 5.60 -0.90
N ASP A 31 7.78 6.42 -1.90
CA ASP A 31 7.56 7.85 -1.87
C ASP A 31 6.77 8.19 -3.13
N LEU A 32 5.46 8.39 -2.97
CA LEU A 32 4.53 8.52 -4.09
C LEU A 32 4.37 9.99 -4.44
N VAL A 33 4.89 10.36 -5.61
CA VAL A 33 4.85 11.73 -6.11
C VAL A 33 3.92 11.79 -7.31
N GLN A 34 2.94 12.69 -7.26
CA GLN A 34 2.10 12.97 -8.41
C GLN A 34 2.96 13.63 -9.50
N ARG A 35 3.00 13.04 -10.68
CA ARG A 35 3.62 13.67 -11.85
C ARG A 35 2.80 14.90 -12.24
N VAL A 36 3.50 15.97 -12.64
CA VAL A 36 2.86 17.17 -13.21
C VAL A 36 1.86 16.75 -14.30
N PRO A 37 0.59 17.18 -14.22
CA PRO A 37 -0.41 16.88 -15.23
C PRO A 37 0.06 17.25 -16.64
N SER A 38 -0.24 16.39 -17.61
CA SER A 38 0.11 16.60 -19.00
C SER A 38 -1.06 16.25 -19.91
N GLY A 39 -0.98 16.61 -21.20
CA GLY A 39 -2.05 16.32 -22.15
C GLY A 39 -3.38 16.98 -21.79
N LEU A 40 -3.33 18.24 -21.35
CA LEU A 40 -4.51 18.99 -20.96
C LEU A 40 -5.46 19.15 -22.14
N VAL A 41 -6.73 18.81 -21.93
CA VAL A 41 -7.81 18.99 -22.91
C VAL A 41 -9.02 19.60 -22.22
N THR A 42 -9.71 20.51 -22.89
CA THR A 42 -10.98 21.05 -22.43
C THR A 42 -12.11 20.51 -23.29
N ARG A 43 -13.22 20.12 -22.65
CA ARG A 43 -14.43 19.70 -23.36
C ARG A 43 -15.61 20.52 -22.85
N GLY A 44 -16.30 21.19 -23.78
CA GLY A 44 -17.54 21.90 -23.51
C GLY A 44 -18.77 21.09 -23.93
N ALA A 45 -19.75 20.93 -23.04
CA ALA A 45 -21.07 20.41 -23.39
C ALA A 45 -22.14 20.96 -22.43
N GLY A 46 -23.26 21.46 -22.96
CA GLY A 46 -24.40 21.91 -22.14
C GLY A 46 -24.06 23.03 -21.16
N GLY A 47 -23.15 23.95 -21.51
CA GLY A 47 -22.73 25.07 -20.65
C GLY A 47 -21.74 24.71 -19.53
N ARG A 48 -21.23 23.47 -19.50
CA ARG A 48 -20.17 23.05 -18.57
C ARG A 48 -18.87 22.80 -19.33
N TYR A 49 -17.75 23.13 -18.69
CA TYR A 49 -16.42 22.81 -19.16
C TYR A 49 -15.80 21.75 -18.25
N GLU A 50 -15.29 20.69 -18.85
CA GLU A 50 -14.53 19.65 -18.17
C GLU A 50 -13.07 19.78 -18.59
N LEU A 51 -12.16 19.66 -17.61
CA LEU A 51 -10.71 19.59 -17.84
C LEU A 51 -10.28 18.13 -17.73
N GLY A 52 -9.82 17.56 -18.83
CA GLY A 52 -9.14 16.26 -18.87
C GLY A 52 -7.63 16.44 -18.86
N PHE A 53 -6.93 15.55 -18.17
CA PHE A 53 -5.47 15.49 -18.16
C PHE A 53 -5.00 14.06 -17.87
N ASN A 54 -3.76 13.76 -18.25
CA ASN A 54 -3.09 12.53 -17.87
C ASN A 54 -2.71 12.59 -16.39
N SER A 55 -3.21 11.66 -15.59
CA SER A 55 -2.80 11.47 -14.20
C SER A 55 -1.83 10.29 -14.09
N ALA A 56 -0.70 10.52 -13.43
CA ALA A 56 0.31 9.50 -13.19
C ALA A 56 0.99 9.74 -11.84
N VAL A 57 1.27 8.65 -11.12
CA VAL A 57 2.02 8.67 -9.86
C VAL A 57 3.34 7.94 -10.07
N GLU A 58 4.41 8.51 -9.57
CA GLU A 58 5.74 7.92 -9.56
C GLU A 58 6.12 7.49 -8.15
N ASN A 59 6.97 6.46 -8.06
CA ASN A 59 7.56 6.06 -6.80
C ASN A 59 9.04 6.44 -6.79
N HIS A 60 9.39 7.48 -6.03
CA HIS A 60 10.78 7.94 -5.83
C HIS A 60 11.42 7.30 -4.59
N GLY A 61 10.65 6.48 -3.88
CA GLY A 61 11.07 5.83 -2.65
C GLY A 61 11.97 4.62 -2.87
N ARG A 62 12.55 4.14 -1.78
CA ARG A 62 13.50 3.03 -1.79
C ARG A 62 12.85 1.65 -1.87
N GLY A 63 11.52 1.57 -1.80
CA GLY A 63 10.77 0.32 -1.89
C GLY A 63 9.42 0.49 -2.59
N ALA A 64 8.82 -0.63 -2.98
CA ALA A 64 7.53 -0.64 -3.68
C ALA A 64 6.35 -0.32 -2.74
N LEU A 65 5.31 0.31 -3.28
CA LEU A 65 3.99 0.28 -2.64
C LEU A 65 3.42 -1.14 -2.74
N ARG A 66 3.31 -1.82 -1.60
CA ARG A 66 2.67 -3.13 -1.51
C ARG A 66 1.49 -3.01 -0.56
N VAL A 67 0.32 -3.36 -1.06
CA VAL A 67 -0.93 -3.34 -0.28
C VAL A 67 -1.48 -4.74 -0.22
N TYR A 68 -1.84 -5.18 0.97
CA TYR A 68 -2.50 -6.45 1.22
C TYR A 68 -3.93 -6.19 1.66
N GLY A 69 -4.90 -6.76 0.92
CA GLY A 69 -6.31 -6.70 1.27
C GLY A 69 -6.74 -7.92 2.06
N ARG A 70 -7.42 -7.72 3.19
CA ARG A 70 -8.04 -8.80 3.97
C ARG A 70 -9.53 -8.54 4.18
N ARG A 71 -10.35 -9.55 3.92
CA ARG A 71 -11.80 -9.52 4.17
C ARG A 71 -12.31 -10.83 4.73
N GLY A 72 -13.35 -10.76 5.55
CA GLY A 72 -14.07 -11.95 6.01
C GLY A 72 -14.94 -12.55 4.90
N ALA A 73 -15.47 -13.76 5.15
CA ALA A 73 -16.43 -14.37 4.24
C ALA A 73 -17.68 -13.48 4.11
N GLY A 74 -18.16 -13.28 2.88
CA GLY A 74 -19.34 -12.47 2.58
C GLY A 74 -19.12 -10.95 2.59
N ALA A 75 -17.96 -10.45 3.01
CA ALA A 75 -17.65 -9.02 2.93
C ALA A 75 -17.34 -8.59 1.49
N ASN A 76 -17.84 -7.42 1.09
CA ASN A 76 -17.60 -6.84 -0.23
C ASN A 76 -16.27 -6.06 -0.29
N ASP A 77 -15.92 -5.41 0.82
CA ASP A 77 -14.73 -4.59 0.95
C ASP A 77 -13.63 -5.32 1.71
N MET A 78 -12.38 -4.95 1.44
CA MET A 78 -11.21 -5.43 2.19
C MET A 78 -10.61 -4.31 3.02
N VAL A 79 -10.14 -4.64 4.22
CA VAL A 79 -9.27 -3.76 4.99
C VAL A 79 -7.89 -3.79 4.33
N ALA A 80 -7.33 -2.63 4.03
CA ALA A 80 -6.00 -2.49 3.48
C ALA A 80 -4.93 -2.48 4.58
N GLU A 81 -3.86 -3.25 4.37
CA GLU A 81 -2.62 -3.20 5.15
C GLU A 81 -1.48 -2.81 4.19
N GLN A 82 -0.63 -1.86 4.57
CA GLN A 82 0.61 -1.61 3.84
C GLN A 82 1.68 -2.60 4.29
N VAL A 83 2.34 -3.24 3.34
CA VAL A 83 3.47 -4.15 3.60
C VAL A 83 4.77 -3.47 3.22
N VAL A 84 5.59 -3.14 4.21
CA VAL A 84 6.89 -2.48 4.02
C VAL A 84 8.01 -3.50 4.19
N ARG A 85 8.91 -3.59 3.23
CA ARG A 85 10.15 -4.39 3.36
C ARG A 85 11.19 -3.56 4.11
N ARG A 86 11.89 -4.17 5.06
CA ARG A 86 13.06 -3.56 5.73
C ARG A 86 14.36 -3.98 5.03
N ALA A 87 15.43 -3.25 5.30
CA ALA A 87 16.74 -3.48 4.69
C ALA A 87 17.32 -4.86 5.01
N ASP A 88 16.99 -5.41 6.19
CA ASP A 88 17.34 -6.77 6.62
C ASP A 88 16.48 -7.87 5.94
N GLY A 89 15.52 -7.49 5.10
CA GLY A 89 14.62 -8.39 4.39
C GLY A 89 13.32 -8.72 5.14
N SER A 90 13.20 -8.33 6.41
CA SER A 90 11.97 -8.53 7.18
C SER A 90 10.82 -7.65 6.67
N LEU A 91 9.59 -7.99 7.06
CA LEU A 91 8.38 -7.27 6.66
C LEU A 91 7.73 -6.60 7.87
N LEU A 92 7.39 -5.32 7.71
CA LEU A 92 6.47 -4.59 8.57
C LEU A 92 5.09 -4.56 7.91
N ARG A 93 4.04 -4.82 8.68
CA ARG A 93 2.64 -4.60 8.27
C ARG A 93 2.10 -3.39 9.02
N VAL A 94 1.71 -2.36 8.28
CA VAL A 94 1.01 -1.19 8.82
C VAL A 94 -0.49 -1.43 8.58
N PRO A 95 -1.29 -1.66 9.63
CA PRO A 95 -2.70 -1.98 9.48
C PRO A 95 -3.54 -0.73 9.13
N ALA A 96 -4.75 -0.99 8.62
CA ALA A 96 -5.82 0.01 8.46
C ALA A 96 -5.43 1.28 7.67
N VAL A 97 -4.75 1.10 6.54
CA VAL A 97 -4.34 2.20 5.65
C VAL A 97 -5.41 2.59 4.61
N GLY A 98 -6.63 2.10 4.79
CA GLY A 98 -7.79 2.36 3.92
C GLY A 98 -8.61 1.11 3.60
N THR A 99 -9.46 1.26 2.59
CA THR A 99 -10.40 0.22 2.15
C THR A 99 -10.14 -0.18 0.70
N ILE A 100 -10.16 -1.47 0.38
CA ILE A 100 -10.08 -1.97 -1.00
C ILE A 100 -11.46 -2.40 -1.46
N ARG A 101 -11.97 -1.77 -2.51
CA ARG A 101 -13.31 -2.02 -3.07
C ARG A 101 -13.25 -2.38 -4.55
N TYR A 102 -14.04 -3.36 -4.95
CA TYR A 102 -14.22 -3.66 -6.37
C TYR A 102 -15.21 -2.68 -6.98
N THR A 103 -14.76 -1.91 -7.97
CA THR A 103 -15.62 -0.96 -8.67
C THR A 103 -16.04 -1.53 -10.01
N ARG A 104 -17.33 -1.41 -10.32
CA ARG A 104 -17.89 -1.69 -11.65
C ARG A 104 -18.48 -0.40 -12.22
N THR A 105 -17.67 0.31 -13.00
CA THR A 105 -18.14 1.42 -13.85
C THR A 105 -17.63 1.20 -15.26
N LYS A 106 -18.17 1.92 -16.25
CA LYS A 106 -17.78 1.73 -17.65
C LYS A 106 -16.25 1.87 -17.80
N GLY A 107 -15.58 0.79 -18.23
CA GLY A 107 -14.12 0.75 -18.40
C GLY A 107 -13.31 0.50 -17.13
N HIS A 108 -13.96 0.39 -15.95
CA HIS A 108 -13.28 0.12 -14.68
C HIS A 108 -13.92 -1.10 -14.00
N HIS A 109 -13.19 -2.21 -14.04
CA HIS A 109 -13.57 -3.51 -13.49
C HIS A 109 -12.42 -4.08 -12.64
N HIS A 110 -11.93 -3.28 -11.69
CA HIS A 110 -10.81 -3.64 -10.84
C HIS A 110 -10.99 -3.13 -9.40
N TRP A 111 -10.08 -3.57 -8.54
CA TRP A 111 -10.03 -3.16 -7.13
C TRP A 111 -9.38 -1.78 -7.01
N HIS A 112 -10.02 -0.89 -6.28
CA HIS A 112 -9.48 0.42 -5.92
C HIS A 112 -9.09 0.41 -4.45
N LEU A 113 -7.94 1.01 -4.13
CA LEU A 113 -7.64 1.46 -2.78
C LEU A 113 -8.34 2.81 -2.57
N LEU A 114 -9.13 2.92 -1.52
CA LEU A 114 -9.88 4.09 -1.13
C LEU A 114 -9.36 4.58 0.22
N GLU A 115 -9.21 5.89 0.33
CA GLU A 115 -8.91 6.57 1.58
C GLU A 115 -10.23 6.88 2.29
N ASP A 116 -10.26 6.74 3.62
CA ASP A 116 -11.45 7.08 4.41
C ASP A 116 -11.53 8.61 4.70
N VAL A 117 -10.56 9.39 4.21
CA VAL A 117 -10.46 10.85 4.36
C VAL A 117 -10.76 11.57 3.04
N PRO A 118 -11.50 12.70 3.07
CA PRO A 118 -11.73 13.50 1.87
C PRO A 118 -10.41 14.09 1.35
N SER A 119 -10.06 13.80 0.10
CA SER A 119 -8.94 14.45 -0.58
C SER A 119 -9.37 15.83 -1.11
N VAL A 120 -8.70 16.90 -0.68
CA VAL A 120 -8.83 18.23 -1.27
C VAL A 120 -7.79 18.37 -2.38
N VAL A 121 -8.23 18.54 -3.62
CA VAL A 121 -7.36 18.90 -4.74
C VAL A 121 -7.40 20.41 -4.90
N GLU A 122 -6.28 21.07 -4.62
CA GLU A 122 -6.12 22.51 -4.84
C GLU A 122 -5.43 22.72 -6.20
N LEU A 123 -6.04 23.53 -7.07
CA LEU A 123 -5.39 24.00 -8.29
C LEU A 123 -4.51 25.19 -7.90
N ARG A 124 -3.19 25.02 -8.00
CA ARG A 124 -2.21 26.09 -7.83
C ARG A 124 -1.59 26.42 -9.17
N ASP A 125 -1.30 27.71 -9.40
CA ASP A 125 -0.49 28.12 -10.55
C ASP A 125 0.86 27.40 -10.47
N GLY A 126 1.19 26.64 -11.51
CA GLY A 126 2.39 25.82 -11.58
C GLY A 126 3.65 26.64 -11.88
N ASP A 127 3.91 27.70 -11.12
CA ASP A 127 5.19 28.40 -11.15
C ASP A 127 6.26 27.49 -10.50
N PRO A 128 7.23 26.95 -11.26
CA PRO A 128 8.22 26.01 -10.72
C PRO A 128 9.36 26.73 -9.96
N ARG A 129 9.10 27.91 -9.38
CA ARG A 129 10.10 28.71 -8.65
C ARG A 129 10.35 28.21 -7.25
#